data_AF-A0A9Q0RGU7-F1
#
_entry.id   AF-A0A9Q0RGU7-F1
#
_cell.length_a   1.000
_cell.length_b   1.000
_cell.length_c   1.000
_cell.angle_alpha   90.00
_cell.angle_beta   90.00
_cell.angle_gamma   90.00
#
_symmetry.space_group_name_H-M   'P 1'
#
loop_
_entity.id
_entity.type
_entity.pdbx_description
1 polymer ?
#
loop_
_entity_poly.entity_id
_entity_poly.type
_entity_poly.pdbx_seq_one_letter_code
_entity_poly.pdbx_strand_id
1 'polypeptide(L)'
;MSDSPKQINSTKKSNPKSKHHSKHHSKHKPKSKSKSKSKSKSKSKSKSKSKSKSKSKSKNQNIIQNKLNQNIIQNKLIQNKLIQNKLIQNIIQNIIQNIIQNIIQNIIQNQNQNQNQNQNQNQNKIQNQNQNEEIQSKIKKFNKFLINQANKQIGLMFGNKKTSDFQIYCGKDKISIPCHKSILEARSKYFMINRRENKFNSIYFNNFSSEIVKPIIKFFYNGKFKFDKRKFDEYFKFANQIKLKEIQFKIELEIQSIFNIENILEIYFKSQEINSQNLSQNCEKFIFQNIQFIISNPNFDKYLNQNQIYNFIGLISLNQNIPNQLQIIQQIEQKWNQNNQKKLIKLIKFETNQNENEINENENENSFSNLLNQISQTKSINQFQIQQIKNKSISQLQNKIALLNSNIEEFKEKEFQPLQKNQILQLDFQKE
;
A
#
# COMPACT_ATOMS: atom_id res chain seq x y z
N MET A 1 60.23 -8.69 -16.82
CA MET A 1 59.09 -7.74 -16.83
C MET A 1 57.80 -8.53 -16.58
N SER A 2 57.54 -9.15 -15.42
CA SER A 2 57.87 -8.81 -14.03
C SER A 2 57.36 -7.44 -13.60
N ASP A 3 56.28 -7.41 -12.84
CA ASP A 3 56.33 -6.84 -11.50
C ASP A 3 55.25 -7.44 -10.58
N SER A 4 55.52 -7.43 -9.27
CA SER A 4 54.60 -7.92 -8.23
C SER A 4 54.87 -7.22 -6.91
N PRO A 5 53.81 -6.67 -6.28
CA PRO A 5 53.81 -6.56 -4.82
C PRO A 5 52.45 -6.89 -4.17
N LYS A 6 52.35 -7.28 -2.90
CA LYS A 6 53.33 -7.79 -1.91
C LYS A 6 52.49 -8.47 -0.80
N GLN A 7 52.97 -9.56 -0.20
CA GLN A 7 52.38 -10.09 1.05
C GLN A 7 53.07 -9.47 2.27
N ILE A 8 52.31 -9.12 3.32
CA ILE A 8 52.86 -8.88 4.67
C ILE A 8 51.95 -9.48 5.76
N ASN A 9 52.62 -10.16 6.69
CA ASN A 9 52.22 -10.74 7.98
C ASN A 9 51.23 -9.90 8.83
N SER A 10 50.34 -10.42 9.70
CA SER A 10 50.26 -11.65 10.52
C SER A 10 50.73 -11.52 12.00
N THR A 11 49.76 -11.42 12.92
CA THR A 11 49.90 -11.57 14.39
C THR A 11 48.57 -12.14 14.94
N LYS A 12 48.46 -13.39 15.42
CA LYS A 12 48.93 -13.98 16.70
C LYS A 12 48.34 -13.34 17.98
N LYS A 13 47.67 -14.19 18.79
CA LYS A 13 47.14 -14.10 20.18
C LYS A 13 45.60 -14.18 20.24
N SER A 14 44.94 -14.85 21.20
CA SER A 14 45.35 -15.97 22.09
C SER A 14 44.13 -16.50 22.87
N ASN A 15 43.89 -17.82 22.92
CA ASN A 15 42.92 -18.44 23.85
C ASN A 15 43.50 -18.50 25.28
N PRO A 16 42.66 -18.35 26.32
CA PRO A 16 42.17 -19.53 27.08
C PRO A 16 40.65 -19.48 27.32
N LYS A 17 39.88 -20.57 27.21
CA LYS A 17 39.81 -21.77 28.08
C LYS A 17 39.35 -21.53 29.53
N SER A 18 38.11 -22.00 29.80
CA SER A 18 37.59 -22.62 31.05
C SER A 18 37.55 -21.77 32.35
N LYS A 19 36.53 -21.89 33.22
CA LYS A 19 36.14 -23.10 33.97
C LYS A 19 34.72 -23.00 34.59
N HIS A 20 34.10 -24.15 34.87
CA HIS A 20 33.08 -24.26 35.92
C HIS A 20 33.73 -24.11 37.31
N HIS A 21 32.96 -23.69 38.33
CA HIS A 21 32.73 -24.52 39.52
C HIS A 21 31.67 -23.93 40.45
N SER A 22 30.95 -24.81 41.15
CA SER A 22 30.18 -24.53 42.35
C SER A 22 31.02 -24.77 43.61
N LYS A 23 30.61 -24.20 44.77
CA LYS A 23 30.54 -24.91 46.07
C LYS A 23 29.95 -24.07 47.21
N HIS A 24 29.63 -24.76 48.31
CA HIS A 24 29.01 -24.26 49.54
C HIS A 24 30.02 -23.78 50.59
N HIS A 25 29.46 -23.30 51.71
CA HIS A 25 30.05 -23.23 53.07
C HIS A 25 30.99 -22.04 53.38
N SER A 26 31.11 -21.59 54.64
CA SER A 26 30.17 -21.59 55.78
C SER A 26 30.72 -20.70 56.91
N LYS A 27 29.85 -20.33 57.88
CA LYS A 27 30.16 -20.00 59.30
C LYS A 27 31.34 -19.04 59.58
N HIS A 28 31.10 -17.99 60.37
CA HIS A 28 31.71 -17.92 61.71
C HIS A 28 30.99 -16.96 62.66
N LYS A 29 31.10 -17.26 63.95
CA LYS A 29 30.70 -16.50 65.16
C LYS A 29 31.97 -16.49 66.05
N PRO A 30 32.18 -15.57 67.04
CA PRO A 30 31.49 -15.77 68.34
C PRO A 30 31.43 -14.57 69.36
N LYS A 31 30.62 -14.77 70.43
CA LYS A 31 30.83 -14.34 71.86
C LYS A 31 30.83 -12.82 72.21
N SER A 32 30.46 -12.35 73.42
CA SER A 32 29.68 -12.96 74.54
C SER A 32 29.37 -11.97 75.70
N LYS A 33 28.46 -12.37 76.62
CA LYS A 33 28.30 -11.94 78.05
C LYS A 33 27.62 -10.56 78.32
N SER A 34 26.88 -10.33 79.43
CA SER A 34 26.21 -11.27 80.39
C SER A 34 25.32 -10.59 81.45
N LYS A 35 24.25 -11.29 81.92
CA LYS A 35 23.61 -11.23 83.29
C LYS A 35 22.82 -9.95 83.67
N SER A 36 21.80 -9.97 84.55
CA SER A 36 20.96 -11.07 85.12
C SER A 36 19.78 -10.59 86.01
N LYS A 37 18.62 -11.31 85.96
CA LYS A 37 17.71 -11.73 87.08
C LYS A 37 17.03 -10.63 87.98
N SER A 38 15.85 -10.80 88.61
CA SER A 38 14.88 -11.93 88.75
C SER A 38 13.54 -11.55 89.43
N LYS A 39 12.46 -12.35 89.16
CA LYS A 39 11.31 -12.71 90.07
C LYS A 39 10.31 -11.57 90.46
N SER A 40 9.03 -11.80 90.84
CA SER A 40 8.14 -13.00 90.86
C SER A 40 6.67 -12.68 91.24
N LYS A 41 5.68 -13.50 90.79
CA LYS A 41 4.34 -13.79 91.41
C LYS A 41 3.33 -12.60 91.59
N SER A 42 2.00 -12.75 91.74
CA SER A 42 1.00 -13.79 91.34
C SER A 42 -0.47 -13.38 91.64
N LYS A 43 -1.45 -13.85 90.82
CA LYS A 43 -2.91 -14.11 91.13
C LYS A 43 -3.94 -12.96 91.40
N SER A 44 -5.04 -13.01 90.62
CA SER A 44 -6.50 -12.95 90.97
C SER A 44 -7.30 -11.68 91.43
N LYS A 45 -8.35 -11.37 90.62
CA LYS A 45 -9.80 -11.09 90.94
C LYS A 45 -10.31 -9.81 91.70
N SER A 46 -11.13 -9.02 90.97
CA SER A 46 -12.49 -8.43 91.28
C SER A 46 -12.81 -7.22 92.23
N LYS A 47 -13.46 -6.17 91.64
CA LYS A 47 -14.66 -5.33 92.05
C LYS A 47 -14.64 -4.19 93.13
N SER A 48 -15.08 -2.97 92.69
CA SER A 48 -16.02 -1.93 93.29
C SER A 48 -15.72 -0.81 94.37
N LYS A 49 -15.87 0.48 93.93
CA LYS A 49 -16.58 1.73 94.47
C LYS A 49 -16.20 2.60 95.76
N SER A 50 -15.85 3.91 95.53
CA SER A 50 -16.32 5.24 96.12
C SER A 50 -15.79 6.06 97.39
N LYS A 51 -15.33 7.34 97.17
CA LYS A 51 -15.48 8.68 97.93
C LYS A 51 -14.28 9.47 98.62
N SER A 52 -14.50 10.66 99.29
CA SER A 52 -13.60 11.89 99.35
C SER A 52 -13.85 13.06 100.39
N LYS A 53 -12.84 13.95 100.75
CA LYS A 53 -12.80 15.42 101.28
C LYS A 53 -11.65 15.69 102.34
N SER A 54 -11.20 16.87 102.92
CA SER A 54 -11.04 18.39 102.74
C SER A 54 -10.08 18.98 103.89
N LYS A 55 -9.69 20.26 104.24
CA LYS A 55 -9.87 21.73 103.87
C LYS A 55 -8.65 22.73 104.17
N SER A 56 -8.70 23.81 105.03
CA SER A 56 -7.73 25.01 105.11
C SER A 56 -7.88 25.96 106.39
N LYS A 57 -7.24 27.14 106.79
CA LYS A 57 -6.35 28.28 106.27
C LYS A 57 -5.91 29.39 107.37
N SER A 58 -4.69 30.03 107.38
CA SER A 58 -4.33 31.42 107.93
C SER A 58 -2.87 31.90 107.54
N LYS A 59 -2.58 33.16 107.07
CA LYS A 59 -1.24 33.47 106.41
C LYS A 59 -0.71 34.89 105.91
N ASN A 60 -1.20 36.08 106.27
CA ASN A 60 -1.33 37.15 105.22
C ASN A 60 -0.26 38.24 104.84
N GLN A 61 0.60 38.83 105.69
CA GLN A 61 1.21 40.15 105.34
C GLN A 61 2.58 40.15 104.63
N ASN A 62 3.40 39.10 104.78
CA ASN A 62 4.72 38.94 104.14
C ASN A 62 4.65 38.70 102.61
N ILE A 63 3.52 39.05 101.99
CA ILE A 63 3.08 38.70 100.64
C ILE A 63 3.27 39.86 99.65
N ILE A 64 3.28 41.12 100.12
CA ILE A 64 3.22 42.29 99.20
C ILE A 64 4.58 42.60 98.56
N GLN A 65 5.65 42.83 99.33
CA GLN A 65 6.98 43.10 98.75
C GLN A 65 7.50 41.89 97.95
N ASN A 66 7.18 40.68 98.43
CA ASN A 66 7.48 39.45 97.71
C ASN A 66 6.76 39.37 96.35
N LYS A 67 5.49 39.80 96.23
CA LYS A 67 4.78 39.88 94.93
C LYS A 67 5.49 40.81 93.94
N LEU A 68 5.95 41.99 94.36
CA LEU A 68 6.52 42.96 93.41
C LEU A 68 7.88 42.49 92.87
N ASN A 69 8.75 41.97 93.74
CA ASN A 69 9.99 41.32 93.30
C ASN A 69 9.72 40.06 92.46
N GLN A 70 8.70 39.24 92.81
CA GLN A 70 8.26 38.11 91.99
C GLN A 70 7.82 38.56 90.59
N ASN A 71 7.08 39.67 90.45
CA ASN A 71 6.65 40.17 89.14
C ASN A 71 7.84 40.59 88.25
N ILE A 72 8.85 41.29 88.80
CA ILE A 72 10.04 41.68 88.04
C ILE A 72 10.86 40.45 87.63
N ILE A 73 11.02 39.48 88.53
CA ILE A 73 11.70 38.20 88.25
C ILE A 73 10.92 37.40 87.19
N GLN A 74 9.59 37.32 87.30
CA GLN A 74 8.74 36.66 86.31
C GLN A 74 8.87 37.31 84.94
N ASN A 75 8.84 38.65 84.83
CA ASN A 75 8.99 39.34 83.56
C ASN A 75 10.36 39.09 82.91
N LYS A 76 11.46 39.11 83.68
CA LYS A 76 12.79 38.72 83.18
C LYS A 76 12.85 37.26 82.76
N LEU A 77 12.22 36.35 83.50
CA LEU A 77 12.12 34.93 83.14
C LEU A 77 11.29 34.72 81.85
N ILE A 78 10.23 35.50 81.64
CA ILE A 78 9.40 35.48 80.42
C ILE A 78 10.22 35.98 79.22
N GLN A 79 10.91 37.12 79.36
CA GLN A 79 11.78 37.64 78.30
C GLN A 79 12.91 36.66 77.94
N ASN A 80 13.59 36.08 78.93
CA ASN A 80 14.62 35.07 78.71
C ASN A 80 14.07 33.82 78.00
N LYS A 81 12.86 33.35 78.37
CA LYS A 81 12.18 32.25 77.66
C LYS A 81 11.82 32.61 76.22
N LEU A 82 11.38 33.84 75.94
CA LEU A 82 11.10 34.30 74.58
C LEU A 82 12.36 34.36 73.71
N ILE A 83 13.48 34.85 74.27
CA ILE A 83 14.79 34.87 73.59
C ILE A 83 15.28 33.44 73.34
N GLN A 84 15.22 32.55 74.34
CA GLN A 84 15.57 31.13 74.19
C GLN A 84 14.70 30.44 73.13
N ASN A 85 13.38 30.65 73.15
CA ASN A 85 12.47 30.09 72.16
C ASN A 85 12.80 30.57 70.74
N LYS A 86 13.14 31.85 70.54
CA LYS A 86 13.53 32.39 69.24
C LYS A 86 14.87 31.82 68.76
N LEU A 87 15.85 31.65 69.64
CA LEU A 87 17.12 30.99 69.31
C LEU A 87 16.91 29.51 68.95
N ILE A 88 16.08 28.79 69.72
CA ILE A 88 15.72 27.40 69.46
C ILE A 88 14.98 27.27 68.11
N GLN A 89 14.04 28.17 67.81
CA GLN A 89 13.35 28.19 66.50
C GLN A 89 14.32 28.43 65.35
N ASN A 90 15.25 29.39 65.46
CA ASN A 90 16.27 29.63 64.43
C ASN A 90 17.18 28.41 64.22
N ILE A 91 17.60 27.75 65.31
CA ILE A 91 18.42 26.52 65.24
C ILE A 91 17.64 25.39 64.56
N ILE A 92 16.38 25.18 64.92
CA ILE A 92 15.50 24.18 64.31
C ILE A 92 15.27 24.49 62.82
N GLN A 93 15.04 25.75 62.44
CA GLN A 93 14.89 26.17 61.06
C GLN A 93 16.15 25.89 60.24
N ASN A 94 17.33 26.24 60.76
CA ASN A 94 18.60 25.97 60.07
C ASN A 94 18.86 24.46 59.92
N ILE A 95 18.55 23.65 60.94
CA ILE A 95 18.66 22.18 60.86
C ILE A 95 17.69 21.61 59.81
N ILE A 96 16.44 22.07 59.78
CA ILE A 96 15.44 21.66 58.79
C ILE A 96 15.85 22.06 57.38
N GLN A 97 16.35 23.29 57.18
CA GLN A 97 16.85 23.75 55.88
C GLN A 97 18.03 22.91 55.39
N ASN A 98 19.00 22.61 56.25
CA ASN A 98 20.14 21.76 55.89
C ASN A 98 19.71 20.32 55.54
N ILE A 99 18.75 19.75 56.28
CA ILE A 99 18.18 18.42 55.97
C ILE A 99 17.45 18.44 54.62
N ILE A 100 16.62 19.45 54.36
CA ILE A 100 15.89 19.61 53.10
C ILE A 100 16.87 19.79 51.92
N GLN A 101 17.90 20.63 52.05
CA GLN A 101 18.92 20.82 51.02
C GLN A 101 19.64 19.50 50.71
N ASN A 102 20.07 18.74 51.73
CA ASN A 102 20.72 17.44 51.54
C ASN A 102 19.80 16.42 50.85
N ILE A 103 18.50 16.38 51.20
CA ILE A 103 17.52 15.51 50.55
C ILE A 103 17.33 15.91 49.07
N ILE A 104 17.20 17.21 48.78
CA ILE A 104 17.05 17.72 47.41
C ILE A 104 18.31 17.40 46.57
N GLN A 105 19.51 17.63 47.09
CA GLN A 105 20.76 17.30 46.40
C GLN A 105 20.87 15.80 46.09
N ASN A 106 20.53 14.93 47.05
CA ASN A 106 20.52 13.47 46.82
C ASN A 106 19.48 13.06 45.77
N ILE A 107 18.30 13.68 45.73
CA ILE A 107 17.28 13.42 44.70
C ILE A 107 17.79 13.85 43.32
N ILE A 108 18.36 15.04 43.18
CA ILE A 108 18.91 15.56 41.92
C ILE A 108 20.06 14.68 41.43
N GLN A 109 20.99 14.28 42.30
CA GLN A 109 22.10 13.40 41.93
C GLN A 109 21.61 12.03 41.43
N ASN A 110 20.65 11.41 42.12
CA ASN A 110 20.06 10.14 41.70
C ASN A 110 19.28 10.27 40.37
N GLN A 111 18.54 11.36 40.17
CA GLN A 111 17.85 11.62 38.90
C GLN A 111 18.85 11.79 37.74
N ASN A 112 19.91 12.57 37.92
CA ASN A 112 20.94 12.79 36.90
C ASN A 112 21.70 11.49 36.55
N GLN A 113 22.04 10.66 37.55
CA GLN A 113 22.66 9.36 37.30
C GLN A 113 21.75 8.43 36.48
N ASN A 114 20.46 8.35 36.82
CA ASN A 114 19.48 7.54 36.08
C ASN A 114 19.28 8.06 34.64
N GLN A 115 19.22 9.37 34.43
CA GLN A 115 19.13 9.96 33.09
C GLN A 115 20.37 9.61 32.24
N ASN A 116 21.58 9.77 32.78
CA ASN A 116 22.83 9.48 32.06
C ASN A 116 22.95 7.98 31.70
N GLN A 117 22.56 7.07 32.59
CA GLN A 117 22.53 5.63 32.28
C GLN A 117 21.56 5.31 31.14
N ASN A 118 20.35 5.89 31.17
CA ASN A 118 19.35 5.70 30.11
C ASN A 118 19.80 6.29 28.77
N GLN A 119 20.45 7.46 28.76
CA GLN A 119 21.03 8.05 27.55
C GLN A 119 22.10 7.14 26.94
N ASN A 120 23.06 6.67 27.73
CA ASN A 120 24.13 5.78 27.25
C ASN A 120 23.57 4.44 26.73
N GLN A 121 22.59 3.84 27.40
CA GLN A 121 21.93 2.63 26.89
C GLN A 121 21.21 2.88 25.55
N ASN A 122 20.57 4.03 25.37
CA ASN A 122 19.87 4.37 24.14
C ASN A 122 20.83 4.71 22.99
N GLN A 123 21.94 5.42 23.27
CA GLN A 123 23.00 5.64 22.28
C GLN A 123 23.59 4.32 21.77
N ASN A 124 23.91 3.38 22.68
CA ASN A 124 24.42 2.05 22.29
C ASN A 124 23.40 1.25 21.47
N LYS A 125 22.09 1.33 21.78
CA LYS A 125 21.03 0.70 20.96
C LYS A 125 20.99 1.30 19.56
N ILE A 126 21.02 2.63 19.44
CA ILE A 126 20.99 3.35 18.15
C ILE A 126 22.23 3.03 17.30
N GLN A 127 23.43 3.03 17.91
CA GLN A 127 24.67 2.66 17.20
C GLN A 127 24.61 1.22 16.67
N ASN A 128 24.13 0.27 17.47
CA ASN A 128 23.95 -1.12 17.05
C ASN A 128 22.87 -1.26 15.96
N GLN A 129 21.78 -0.49 16.01
CA GLN A 129 20.77 -0.45 14.94
C GLN A 129 21.36 0.07 13.63
N ASN A 130 22.06 1.20 13.66
CA ASN A 130 22.69 1.81 12.48
C ASN A 130 23.74 0.87 11.84
N GLN A 131 24.56 0.19 12.65
CA GLN A 131 25.52 -0.81 12.17
C GLN A 131 24.82 -2.01 11.51
N ASN A 132 23.74 -2.51 12.12
CA ASN A 132 22.95 -3.60 11.54
C ASN A 132 22.31 -3.19 10.20
N GLU A 133 21.75 -1.99 10.08
CA GLU A 133 21.21 -1.48 8.82
C GLU A 133 22.29 -1.32 7.74
N GLU A 134 23.48 -0.85 8.10
CA GLU A 134 24.61 -0.75 7.17
C GLU A 134 25.07 -2.14 6.68
N ILE A 135 25.15 -3.13 7.58
CA ILE A 135 25.47 -4.52 7.25
C ILE A 135 24.40 -5.13 6.34
N GLN A 136 23.11 -4.95 6.64
CA GLN A 136 22.01 -5.42 5.78
C GLN A 136 22.04 -4.74 4.40
N SER A 137 22.37 -3.45 4.34
CA SER A 137 22.58 -2.71 3.08
C SER A 137 23.75 -3.28 2.27
N LYS A 138 24.88 -3.61 2.91
CA LYS A 138 26.05 -4.28 2.28
C LYS A 138 25.68 -5.68 1.75
N ILE A 139 25.01 -6.51 2.55
CA ILE A 139 24.53 -7.85 2.14
C ILE A 139 23.58 -7.75 0.96
N LYS A 140 22.60 -6.84 1.00
CA LYS A 140 21.63 -6.61 -0.09
C LYS A 140 22.31 -6.16 -1.39
N LYS A 141 23.35 -5.33 -1.30
CA LYS A 141 24.19 -4.92 -2.46
C LYS A 141 24.99 -6.10 -3.02
N PHE A 142 25.62 -6.91 -2.18
CA PHE A 142 26.41 -8.07 -2.59
C PHE A 142 25.56 -9.17 -3.24
N ASN A 143 24.41 -9.51 -2.65
CA ASN A 143 23.48 -10.48 -3.23
C ASN A 143 22.96 -10.01 -4.61
N LYS A 144 22.65 -8.71 -4.76
CA LYS A 144 22.28 -8.11 -6.05
C LYS A 144 23.42 -8.21 -7.08
N PHE A 145 24.68 -8.06 -6.68
CA PHE A 145 25.84 -8.26 -7.55
C PHE A 145 25.96 -9.72 -8.02
N LEU A 146 25.91 -10.70 -7.11
CA LEU A 146 25.99 -12.12 -7.46
C LEU A 146 24.86 -12.55 -8.40
N ILE A 147 23.61 -12.17 -8.12
CA ILE A 147 22.45 -12.44 -8.97
C ILE A 147 22.63 -11.83 -10.37
N ASN A 148 23.19 -10.61 -10.47
CA ASN A 148 23.48 -9.97 -11.75
C ASN A 148 24.58 -10.70 -12.55
N GLN A 149 25.61 -11.25 -11.89
CA GLN A 149 26.64 -12.04 -12.58
C GLN A 149 26.10 -13.39 -13.04
N ALA A 150 25.31 -14.09 -12.21
CA ALA A 150 24.65 -15.35 -12.60
C ALA A 150 23.71 -15.14 -13.81
N ASN A 151 22.84 -14.13 -13.77
CA ASN A 151 21.96 -13.76 -14.88
C ASN A 151 22.74 -13.28 -16.13
N LYS A 152 23.97 -12.75 -15.98
CA LYS A 152 24.85 -12.43 -17.11
C LYS A 152 25.37 -13.69 -17.77
N GLN A 153 25.89 -14.65 -17.01
CA GLN A 153 26.45 -15.91 -17.55
C GLN A 153 25.36 -16.79 -18.16
N ILE A 154 24.24 -17.00 -17.47
CA ILE A 154 23.06 -17.69 -18.02
C ILE A 154 22.56 -16.94 -19.28
N GLY A 155 22.56 -15.61 -19.25
CA GLY A 155 22.26 -14.75 -20.40
C GLY A 155 23.10 -14.99 -21.65
N LEU A 156 24.32 -15.52 -21.54
CA LEU A 156 25.17 -15.90 -22.69
C LEU A 156 24.80 -17.25 -23.31
N MET A 157 24.08 -18.12 -22.58
CA MET A 157 23.61 -19.40 -23.09
C MET A 157 22.40 -19.25 -24.02
N PHE A 158 21.65 -18.15 -23.94
CA PHE A 158 20.44 -17.94 -24.73
C PHE A 158 20.75 -17.95 -26.24
N GLY A 159 20.11 -18.87 -26.97
CA GLY A 159 20.32 -19.03 -28.41
C GLY A 159 21.51 -19.91 -28.80
N ASN A 160 22.28 -20.45 -27.86
CA ASN A 160 23.41 -21.32 -28.16
C ASN A 160 22.94 -22.71 -28.62
N LYS A 161 23.01 -22.97 -29.94
CA LYS A 161 22.65 -24.26 -30.54
C LYS A 161 23.43 -25.46 -29.99
N LYS A 162 24.65 -25.28 -29.46
CA LYS A 162 25.49 -26.39 -28.97
C LYS A 162 25.07 -26.93 -27.59
N THR A 163 24.36 -26.12 -26.78
CA THR A 163 23.97 -26.49 -25.40
C THR A 163 22.45 -26.58 -25.21
N SER A 164 21.68 -26.12 -26.19
CA SER A 164 20.21 -26.10 -26.15
C SER A 164 19.61 -27.49 -26.41
N ASP A 165 18.82 -28.00 -25.46
CA ASP A 165 18.11 -29.28 -25.57
C ASP A 165 16.63 -29.11 -26.00
N PHE A 166 16.21 -27.91 -26.38
CA PHE A 166 14.83 -27.58 -26.78
C PHE A 166 14.79 -26.54 -27.90
N GLN A 167 13.69 -26.50 -28.66
CA GLN A 167 13.46 -25.49 -29.71
C GLN A 167 12.05 -24.91 -29.65
N ILE A 168 11.94 -23.58 -29.69
CA ILE A 168 10.66 -22.87 -29.77
C ILE A 168 10.47 -22.36 -31.20
N TYR A 169 9.45 -22.85 -31.89
CA TYR A 169 9.11 -22.46 -33.25
C TYR A 169 8.07 -21.33 -33.25
N CYS A 170 8.36 -20.25 -33.95
CA CYS A 170 7.47 -19.10 -34.11
C CYS A 170 6.77 -19.22 -35.48
N GLY A 171 5.44 -19.24 -35.51
CA GLY A 171 4.71 -19.58 -36.73
C GLY A 171 4.68 -18.49 -37.79
N LYS A 172 4.54 -17.22 -37.37
CA LYS A 172 4.42 -16.07 -38.29
C LYS A 172 5.64 -15.89 -39.21
N ASP A 173 6.83 -16.22 -38.73
CA ASP A 173 8.11 -16.05 -39.44
C ASP A 173 8.89 -17.36 -39.65
N LYS A 174 8.33 -18.51 -39.21
CA LYS A 174 8.94 -19.85 -39.28
C LYS A 174 10.31 -19.96 -38.60
N ILE A 175 10.66 -19.04 -37.68
CA ILE A 175 11.96 -19.00 -37.00
C ILE A 175 11.95 -19.91 -35.76
N SER A 176 12.96 -20.78 -35.65
CA SER A 176 13.23 -21.58 -34.45
C SER A 176 14.20 -20.89 -33.49
N ILE A 177 13.87 -20.86 -32.20
CA ILE A 177 14.69 -20.29 -31.11
C ILE A 177 15.22 -21.44 -30.23
N PRO A 178 16.52 -21.77 -30.29
CA PRO A 178 17.10 -22.84 -29.47
C PRO A 178 17.21 -22.41 -28.00
N CYS A 179 16.77 -23.29 -27.11
CA CYS A 179 16.54 -23.06 -25.67
C CYS A 179 16.95 -24.25 -24.80
N HIS A 180 17.02 -24.04 -23.50
CA HIS A 180 17.32 -25.07 -22.48
C HIS A 180 16.05 -25.33 -21.66
N LYS A 181 15.55 -26.57 -21.61
CA LYS A 181 14.29 -26.94 -20.95
C LYS A 181 14.23 -26.48 -19.50
N SER A 182 15.30 -26.75 -18.73
CA SER A 182 15.42 -26.41 -17.32
C SER A 182 15.19 -24.92 -17.01
N ILE A 183 15.65 -24.02 -17.90
CA ILE A 183 15.47 -22.57 -17.75
C ILE A 183 14.04 -22.15 -18.08
N LEU A 184 13.38 -22.78 -19.07
CA LEU A 184 11.98 -22.51 -19.41
C LEU A 184 11.05 -22.99 -18.28
N GLU A 185 11.26 -24.21 -17.79
CA GLU A 185 10.45 -24.85 -16.73
C GLU A 185 10.57 -24.10 -15.40
N ALA A 186 11.79 -23.70 -15.02
CA ALA A 186 12.04 -22.94 -13.79
C ALA A 186 11.48 -21.51 -13.81
N ARG A 187 11.07 -20.99 -14.98
CA ARG A 187 10.55 -19.61 -15.14
C ARG A 187 9.09 -19.54 -15.59
N SER A 188 8.50 -20.60 -16.14
CA SER A 188 7.05 -20.70 -16.31
C SER A 188 6.51 -22.12 -16.21
N LYS A 189 5.45 -22.26 -15.40
CA LYS A 189 4.63 -23.48 -15.26
C LYS A 189 4.03 -23.95 -16.59
N TYR A 190 3.89 -23.08 -17.59
CA TYR A 190 3.42 -23.47 -18.92
C TYR A 190 4.35 -24.50 -19.57
N PHE A 191 5.67 -24.27 -19.57
CA PHE A 191 6.62 -25.22 -20.16
C PHE A 191 6.75 -26.51 -19.32
N MET A 192 6.65 -26.40 -17.99
CA MET A 192 6.63 -27.55 -17.08
C MET A 192 5.44 -28.50 -17.30
N ILE A 193 4.25 -27.96 -17.64
CA ILE A 193 3.06 -28.76 -17.92
C ILE A 193 3.16 -29.37 -19.33
N ASN A 194 3.31 -28.55 -20.37
CA ASN A 194 3.29 -29.00 -21.76
C ASN A 194 4.39 -30.04 -22.09
N ARG A 195 5.49 -30.11 -21.33
CA ARG A 195 6.51 -31.16 -21.45
C ARG A 195 5.99 -32.57 -21.12
N ARG A 196 5.00 -32.73 -20.25
CA ARG A 196 4.45 -34.05 -19.89
C ARG A 196 3.69 -34.69 -21.05
N GLU A 197 3.13 -33.86 -21.92
CA GLU A 197 2.34 -34.25 -23.09
C GLU A 197 3.20 -34.32 -24.36
N ASN A 198 4.15 -33.38 -24.53
CA ASN A 198 5.02 -33.33 -25.70
C ASN A 198 6.25 -34.24 -25.58
N LYS A 199 6.21 -35.39 -26.26
CA LYS A 199 7.38 -36.27 -26.48
C LYS A 199 8.49 -35.62 -27.32
N PHE A 200 8.17 -34.57 -28.09
CA PHE A 200 9.11 -33.87 -28.95
C PHE A 200 9.89 -32.79 -28.19
N ASN A 201 11.17 -32.61 -28.50
CA ASN A 201 12.03 -31.56 -27.92
C ASN A 201 11.73 -30.15 -28.49
N SER A 202 10.47 -29.85 -28.77
CA SER A 202 10.03 -28.63 -29.44
C SER A 202 8.61 -28.21 -29.06
N ILE A 203 8.30 -26.92 -29.17
CA ILE A 203 6.94 -26.38 -29.08
C ILE A 203 6.71 -25.31 -30.16
N TYR A 204 5.46 -25.18 -30.62
CA TYR A 204 5.06 -24.28 -31.70
C TYR A 204 4.12 -23.18 -31.18
N PHE A 205 4.44 -21.93 -31.50
CA PHE A 205 3.60 -20.76 -31.24
C PHE A 205 3.14 -20.16 -32.57
N ASN A 206 2.12 -20.78 -33.17
CA ASN A 206 1.68 -20.48 -34.54
C ASN A 206 1.31 -19.00 -34.74
N ASN A 207 0.68 -18.39 -33.73
CA ASN A 207 0.09 -17.06 -33.82
C ASN A 207 1.08 -15.92 -33.51
N PHE A 208 2.37 -16.21 -33.28
CA PHE A 208 3.37 -15.24 -32.84
C PHE A 208 4.64 -15.29 -33.71
N SER A 209 5.30 -14.14 -33.85
CA SER A 209 6.61 -14.03 -34.51
C SER A 209 7.73 -14.13 -33.47
N SER A 210 8.94 -14.45 -33.95
CA SER A 210 10.13 -14.44 -33.10
C SER A 210 10.43 -13.06 -32.52
N GLU A 211 9.98 -11.97 -33.14
CA GLU A 211 10.05 -10.61 -32.56
C GLU A 211 9.32 -10.51 -31.22
N ILE A 212 8.15 -11.16 -31.07
CA ILE A 212 7.36 -11.16 -29.83
C ILE A 212 7.89 -12.21 -28.84
N VAL A 213 8.19 -13.41 -29.33
CA VAL A 213 8.60 -14.55 -28.49
C VAL A 213 10.02 -14.36 -27.92
N LYS A 214 10.99 -13.95 -28.76
CA LYS A 214 12.42 -13.92 -28.42
C LYS A 214 12.75 -12.99 -27.23
N PRO A 215 12.17 -11.78 -27.07
CA PRO A 215 12.41 -10.95 -25.88
C PRO A 215 11.86 -11.56 -24.59
N ILE A 216 10.69 -12.20 -24.64
CA ILE A 216 10.06 -12.83 -23.47
C ILE A 216 10.81 -14.10 -23.05
N ILE A 217 11.26 -14.93 -24.00
CA ILE A 217 12.12 -16.07 -23.68
C ILE A 217 13.51 -15.61 -23.22
N LYS A 218 14.09 -14.55 -23.81
CA LYS A 218 15.39 -13.98 -23.37
C LYS A 218 15.34 -13.46 -21.94
N PHE A 219 14.21 -12.92 -21.49
CA PHE A 219 13.98 -12.49 -20.11
C PHE A 219 14.17 -13.65 -19.09
N PHE A 220 13.79 -14.89 -19.43
CA PHE A 220 14.03 -16.05 -18.56
C PHE A 220 15.51 -16.30 -18.23
N TYR A 221 16.42 -15.92 -19.13
CA TYR A 221 17.86 -16.15 -18.94
C TYR A 221 18.55 -15.04 -18.16
N ASN A 222 18.07 -13.80 -18.25
CA ASN A 222 18.82 -12.62 -17.76
C ASN A 222 18.00 -11.61 -16.93
N GLY A 223 16.70 -11.81 -16.75
CA GLY A 223 15.81 -10.91 -16.00
C GLY A 223 15.55 -9.55 -16.66
N LYS A 224 15.95 -9.34 -17.92
CA LYS A 224 15.86 -8.05 -18.63
C LYS A 224 14.88 -8.12 -19.79
N PHE A 225 13.64 -7.78 -19.52
CA PHE A 225 12.62 -7.58 -20.56
C PHE A 225 12.66 -6.15 -21.10
N LYS A 226 12.61 -6.02 -22.43
CA LYS A 226 12.37 -4.81 -23.22
C LYS A 226 11.53 -5.22 -24.43
N PHE A 227 10.63 -4.37 -24.88
CA PHE A 227 9.69 -4.65 -25.97
C PHE A 227 9.36 -3.37 -26.77
N ASP A 228 8.79 -3.54 -27.97
CA ASP A 228 8.21 -2.41 -28.71
C ASP A 228 6.83 -2.09 -28.15
N LYS A 229 6.68 -0.90 -27.56
CA LYS A 229 5.42 -0.42 -26.96
C LYS A 229 4.27 -0.35 -27.98
N ARG A 230 4.54 -0.29 -29.29
CA ARG A 230 3.52 -0.28 -30.36
C ARG A 230 2.82 -1.64 -30.55
N LYS A 231 3.49 -2.73 -30.15
CA LYS A 231 3.00 -4.13 -30.25
C LYS A 231 2.67 -4.71 -28.86
N PHE A 232 2.37 -3.86 -27.88
CA PHE A 232 2.20 -4.27 -26.49
C PHE A 232 1.11 -5.34 -26.30
N ASP A 233 0.08 -5.31 -27.13
CA ASP A 233 -1.00 -6.28 -27.15
C ASP A 233 -0.50 -7.67 -27.58
N GLU A 234 0.36 -7.79 -28.59
CA GLU A 234 0.98 -9.07 -28.96
C GLU A 234 1.88 -9.63 -27.85
N TYR A 235 2.70 -8.78 -27.23
CA TYR A 235 3.53 -9.19 -26.08
C TYR A 235 2.66 -9.63 -24.89
N PHE A 236 1.54 -8.96 -24.63
CA PHE A 236 0.61 -9.31 -23.54
C PHE A 236 -0.17 -10.60 -23.85
N LYS A 237 -0.68 -10.76 -25.07
CA LYS A 237 -1.33 -11.98 -25.58
C LYS A 237 -0.40 -13.19 -25.40
N PHE A 238 0.88 -13.07 -25.79
CA PHE A 238 1.87 -14.13 -25.60
C PHE A 238 2.16 -14.40 -24.11
N ALA A 239 2.42 -13.35 -23.32
CA ALA A 239 2.65 -13.49 -21.87
C ALA A 239 1.48 -14.15 -21.14
N ASN A 240 0.24 -13.93 -21.59
CA ASN A 240 -0.95 -14.61 -21.08
C ASN A 240 -0.99 -16.08 -21.47
N GLN A 241 -0.72 -16.43 -22.74
CA GLN A 241 -0.65 -17.81 -23.19
C GLN A 241 0.34 -18.64 -22.36
N ILE A 242 1.54 -18.09 -22.09
CA ILE A 242 2.56 -18.75 -21.25
C ILE A 242 2.42 -18.48 -19.74
N LYS A 243 1.28 -17.92 -19.30
CA LYS A 243 0.87 -17.69 -17.90
C LYS A 243 1.88 -16.88 -17.06
N LEU A 244 2.53 -15.89 -17.64
CA LEU A 244 3.66 -15.14 -17.07
C LEU A 244 3.23 -13.74 -16.56
N LYS A 245 2.60 -13.71 -15.37
CA LYS A 245 2.03 -12.48 -14.77
C LYS A 245 3.03 -11.34 -14.56
N GLU A 246 4.31 -11.63 -14.27
CA GLU A 246 5.34 -10.61 -14.09
C GLU A 246 5.54 -9.74 -15.35
N ILE A 247 5.50 -10.37 -16.53
CA ILE A 247 5.63 -9.67 -17.81
C ILE A 247 4.34 -8.93 -18.17
N GLN A 248 3.16 -9.48 -17.87
CA GLN A 248 1.88 -8.76 -18.01
C GLN A 248 1.91 -7.44 -17.24
N PHE A 249 2.15 -7.50 -15.92
CA PHE A 249 2.21 -6.32 -15.06
C PHE A 249 3.30 -5.33 -15.50
N LYS A 250 4.46 -5.82 -15.94
CA LYS A 250 5.51 -4.97 -16.47
C LYS A 250 5.11 -4.26 -17.79
N ILE A 251 4.39 -4.93 -18.69
CA ILE A 251 3.84 -4.30 -19.91
C ILE A 251 2.86 -3.21 -19.52
N GLU A 252 1.93 -3.50 -18.60
CA GLU A 252 0.92 -2.53 -18.12
C GLU A 252 1.57 -1.26 -17.56
N LEU A 253 2.58 -1.38 -16.70
CA LEU A 253 3.34 -0.24 -16.18
C LEU A 253 4.10 0.54 -17.26
N GLU A 254 4.79 -0.16 -18.18
CA GLU A 254 5.52 0.52 -19.26
C GLU A 254 4.58 1.17 -20.29
N ILE A 255 3.32 0.73 -20.42
CA ILE A 255 2.32 1.40 -21.27
C ILE A 255 1.60 2.54 -20.52
N GLN A 256 1.31 2.38 -19.22
CA GLN A 256 0.81 3.47 -18.38
C GLN A 256 1.77 4.67 -18.35
N SER A 257 3.09 4.42 -18.39
CA SER A 257 4.12 5.48 -18.45
C SER A 257 4.14 6.32 -19.74
N ILE A 258 3.32 5.99 -20.75
CA ILE A 258 3.22 6.74 -22.01
C ILE A 258 1.80 7.25 -22.33
N PHE A 259 0.86 7.20 -21.37
CA PHE A 259 -0.49 7.74 -21.55
C PHE A 259 -0.46 9.23 -21.92
N ASN A 260 -1.15 9.58 -22.99
CA ASN A 260 -1.40 10.97 -23.38
C ASN A 260 -2.78 11.11 -24.07
N ILE A 261 -3.19 12.35 -24.32
CA ILE A 261 -4.51 12.69 -24.90
C ILE A 261 -4.69 12.15 -26.34
N GLU A 262 -3.60 11.81 -27.03
CA GLU A 262 -3.62 11.31 -28.42
C GLU A 262 -3.74 9.79 -28.51
N ASN A 263 -3.12 9.05 -27.58
CA ASN A 263 -3.01 7.59 -27.63
C ASN A 263 -3.95 6.83 -26.70
N ILE A 264 -4.52 7.49 -25.68
CA ILE A 264 -5.23 6.79 -24.60
C ILE A 264 -6.42 5.96 -25.08
N LEU A 265 -7.13 6.39 -26.13
CA LEU A 265 -8.27 5.66 -26.68
C LEU A 265 -7.83 4.40 -27.44
N GLU A 266 -6.74 4.45 -28.20
CA GLU A 266 -6.17 3.27 -28.86
C GLU A 266 -5.72 2.24 -27.82
N ILE A 267 -5.00 2.70 -26.78
CA ILE A 267 -4.54 1.86 -25.68
C ILE A 267 -5.74 1.28 -24.92
N TYR A 268 -6.80 2.05 -24.68
CA TYR A 268 -8.01 1.57 -24.03
C TYR A 268 -8.66 0.43 -24.81
N PHE A 269 -8.94 0.60 -26.10
CA PHE A 269 -9.58 -0.47 -26.88
C PHE A 269 -8.69 -1.71 -27.04
N LYS A 270 -7.38 -1.54 -27.20
CA LYS A 270 -6.42 -2.67 -27.14
C LYS A 270 -6.39 -3.36 -25.77
N SER A 271 -6.53 -2.60 -24.67
CA SER A 271 -6.56 -3.16 -23.31
C SER A 271 -7.81 -4.02 -23.05
N GLN A 272 -8.95 -3.65 -23.64
CA GLN A 272 -10.17 -4.45 -23.62
C GLN A 272 -10.03 -5.71 -24.50
N GLU A 273 -9.46 -5.59 -25.71
CA GLU A 273 -9.22 -6.73 -26.61
C GLU A 273 -8.34 -7.82 -25.95
N ILE A 274 -7.28 -7.41 -25.22
CA ILE A 274 -6.40 -8.34 -24.48
C ILE A 274 -6.94 -8.74 -23.10
N ASN A 275 -8.11 -8.25 -22.70
CA ASN A 275 -8.74 -8.47 -21.40
C ASN A 275 -7.85 -8.04 -20.20
N SER A 276 -7.03 -7.00 -20.36
CA SER A 276 -6.22 -6.43 -19.27
C SER A 276 -7.08 -5.44 -18.46
N GLN A 277 -7.72 -5.96 -17.40
CA GLN A 277 -8.56 -5.19 -16.48
C GLN A 277 -7.79 -4.06 -15.76
N ASN A 278 -6.51 -4.28 -15.42
CA ASN A 278 -5.70 -3.25 -14.76
C ASN A 278 -5.34 -2.11 -15.73
N LEU A 279 -4.97 -2.43 -16.98
CA LEU A 279 -4.68 -1.40 -17.97
C LEU A 279 -5.95 -0.64 -18.36
N SER A 280 -7.08 -1.32 -18.56
CA SER A 280 -8.35 -0.66 -18.93
C SER A 280 -8.84 0.28 -17.83
N GLN A 281 -8.88 -0.16 -16.57
CA GLN A 281 -9.25 0.70 -15.43
C GLN A 281 -8.32 1.91 -15.26
N ASN A 282 -7.02 1.77 -15.56
CA ASN A 282 -6.10 2.90 -15.49
C ASN A 282 -6.24 3.84 -16.70
N CYS A 283 -6.59 3.32 -17.88
CA CYS A 283 -7.00 4.14 -19.02
C CYS A 283 -8.29 4.92 -18.71
N GLU A 284 -9.29 4.28 -18.13
CA GLU A 284 -10.57 4.90 -17.76
C GLU A 284 -10.38 6.07 -16.79
N LYS A 285 -9.56 5.91 -15.75
CA LYS A 285 -9.18 7.02 -14.84
C LYS A 285 -8.57 8.20 -15.60
N PHE A 286 -7.62 7.95 -16.52
CA PHE A 286 -7.00 9.00 -17.33
C PHE A 286 -8.02 9.65 -18.29
N ILE A 287 -8.89 8.86 -18.91
CA ILE A 287 -9.95 9.31 -19.81
C ILE A 287 -10.89 10.26 -19.06
N PHE A 288 -11.42 9.87 -17.91
CA PHE A 288 -12.35 10.71 -17.15
C PHE A 288 -11.70 12.00 -16.63
N GLN A 289 -10.42 11.96 -16.25
CA GLN A 289 -9.66 13.14 -15.85
C GLN A 289 -9.39 14.14 -17.00
N ASN A 290 -9.36 13.67 -18.26
CA ASN A 290 -8.95 14.46 -19.42
C ASN A 290 -10.03 14.56 -20.51
N ILE A 291 -11.28 14.16 -20.21
CA ILE A 291 -12.33 13.87 -21.20
C ILE A 291 -12.60 15.03 -22.17
N GLN A 292 -12.63 16.27 -21.67
CA GLN A 292 -12.83 17.48 -22.48
C GLN A 292 -11.69 17.69 -23.49
N PHE A 293 -10.43 17.44 -23.10
CA PHE A 293 -9.28 17.56 -23.99
C PHE A 293 -9.23 16.42 -25.02
N ILE A 294 -9.61 15.21 -24.62
CA ILE A 294 -9.70 14.03 -25.50
C ILE A 294 -10.75 14.25 -26.59
N ILE A 295 -11.94 14.72 -26.23
CA ILE A 295 -13.01 15.03 -27.20
C ILE A 295 -12.62 16.25 -28.06
N SER A 296 -11.92 17.24 -27.49
CA SER A 296 -11.44 18.41 -28.22
C SER A 296 -10.40 18.09 -29.28
N ASN A 297 -9.58 17.05 -29.08
CA ASN A 297 -8.48 16.64 -29.97
C ASN A 297 -8.95 16.50 -31.44
N PRO A 298 -8.25 17.10 -32.42
CA PRO A 298 -8.60 16.97 -33.85
C PRO A 298 -8.45 15.55 -34.41
N ASN A 299 -7.69 14.68 -33.75
CA ASN A 299 -7.52 13.26 -34.13
C ASN A 299 -8.50 12.31 -33.42
N PHE A 300 -9.44 12.81 -32.60
CA PHE A 300 -10.32 11.99 -31.73
C PHE A 300 -10.98 10.78 -32.43
N ASP A 301 -11.61 10.96 -33.60
CA ASP A 301 -12.29 9.89 -34.34
C ASP A 301 -11.40 9.18 -35.37
N LYS A 302 -10.17 9.66 -35.59
CA LYS A 302 -9.30 9.23 -36.70
C LYS A 302 -8.99 7.73 -36.67
N TYR A 303 -8.98 7.15 -35.48
CA TYR A 303 -8.64 5.74 -35.22
C TYR A 303 -9.80 4.93 -34.63
N LEU A 304 -11.01 5.49 -34.59
CA LEU A 304 -12.17 4.87 -33.95
C LEU A 304 -13.21 4.41 -34.98
N ASN A 305 -13.52 3.12 -34.97
CA ASN A 305 -14.67 2.57 -35.69
C ASN A 305 -15.99 2.86 -34.94
N GLN A 306 -17.12 2.62 -35.61
CA GLN A 306 -18.46 2.88 -35.06
C GLN A 306 -18.72 2.16 -33.71
N ASN A 307 -18.27 0.92 -33.57
CA ASN A 307 -18.44 0.15 -32.34
C ASN A 307 -17.57 0.71 -31.20
N GLN A 308 -16.36 1.19 -31.49
CA GLN A 308 -15.52 1.88 -30.52
C GLN A 308 -16.13 3.21 -30.06
N ILE A 309 -16.76 3.97 -30.96
CA ILE A 309 -17.51 5.20 -30.61
C ILE A 309 -18.68 4.87 -29.69
N TYR A 310 -19.49 3.85 -30.00
CA TYR A 310 -20.60 3.45 -29.11
C TYR A 310 -20.11 2.89 -27.76
N ASN A 311 -19.00 2.14 -27.74
CA ASN A 311 -18.39 1.68 -26.49
C ASN A 311 -17.85 2.87 -25.65
N PHE A 312 -17.31 3.91 -26.29
CA PHE A 312 -16.86 5.13 -25.61
C PHE A 312 -18.03 5.93 -25.03
N ILE A 313 -19.12 6.09 -25.79
CA ILE A 313 -20.36 6.70 -25.31
C ILE A 313 -20.93 5.88 -24.14
N GLY A 314 -20.97 4.55 -24.24
CA GLY A 314 -21.42 3.66 -23.16
C GLY A 314 -20.58 3.79 -21.89
N LEU A 315 -19.26 3.82 -22.01
CA LEU A 315 -18.33 4.07 -20.89
C LEU A 315 -18.62 5.40 -20.18
N ILE A 316 -18.91 6.45 -20.95
CA ILE A 316 -19.25 7.77 -20.41
C ILE A 316 -20.62 7.73 -19.72
N SER A 317 -21.65 7.17 -20.37
CA SER A 317 -23.01 7.06 -19.84
C SER A 317 -23.08 6.28 -18.51
N LEU A 318 -22.22 5.28 -18.32
CA LEU A 318 -22.16 4.47 -17.10
C LEU A 318 -21.47 5.18 -15.92
N ASN A 319 -20.63 6.20 -16.16
CA ASN A 319 -19.93 6.91 -15.08
C ASN A 319 -20.69 8.18 -14.66
N GLN A 320 -21.45 8.06 -13.56
CA GLN A 320 -22.24 9.13 -12.95
C GLN A 320 -21.42 10.33 -12.44
N ASN A 321 -20.09 10.19 -12.28
CA ASN A 321 -19.22 11.26 -11.76
C ASN A 321 -18.73 12.26 -12.83
N ILE A 322 -19.18 12.13 -14.08
CA ILE A 322 -18.77 13.01 -15.18
C ILE A 322 -19.66 14.27 -15.20
N PRO A 323 -19.13 15.48 -14.92
CA PRO A 323 -19.90 16.71 -15.06
C PRO A 323 -20.26 16.95 -16.54
N ASN A 324 -21.46 17.43 -16.80
CA ASN A 324 -22.02 17.70 -18.13
C ASN A 324 -22.00 16.46 -19.08
N GLN A 325 -22.15 15.25 -18.53
CA GLN A 325 -22.16 13.97 -19.26
C GLN A 325 -23.00 13.99 -20.55
N LEU A 326 -24.22 14.53 -20.52
CA LEU A 326 -25.11 14.61 -21.69
C LEU A 326 -24.54 15.54 -22.79
N GLN A 327 -23.99 16.69 -22.42
CA GLN A 327 -23.35 17.63 -23.35
C GLN A 327 -22.11 17.01 -23.99
N ILE A 328 -21.32 16.27 -23.20
CA ILE A 328 -20.17 15.48 -23.65
C ILE A 328 -20.58 14.45 -24.71
N ILE A 329 -21.66 13.69 -24.47
CA ILE A 329 -22.17 12.69 -25.42
C ILE A 329 -22.63 13.37 -26.72
N GLN A 330 -23.39 14.47 -26.62
CA GLN A 330 -23.82 15.25 -27.78
C GLN A 330 -22.63 15.79 -28.60
N GLN A 331 -21.55 16.25 -27.96
CA GLN A 331 -20.33 16.69 -28.66
C GLN A 331 -19.63 15.54 -29.40
N ILE A 332 -19.58 14.35 -28.81
CA ILE A 332 -19.01 13.14 -29.44
C ILE A 332 -19.82 12.76 -30.68
N GLU A 333 -21.15 12.69 -30.56
CA GLU A 333 -22.05 12.39 -31.68
C GLU A 333 -21.93 13.44 -32.80
N GLN A 334 -21.91 14.73 -32.45
CA GLN A 334 -21.74 15.81 -33.43
C GLN A 334 -20.40 15.70 -34.17
N LYS A 335 -19.28 15.52 -33.47
CA LYS A 335 -17.95 15.38 -34.10
C LYS A 335 -17.86 14.16 -35.00
N TRP A 336 -18.36 13.00 -34.55
CA TRP A 336 -18.34 11.76 -35.32
C TRP A 336 -19.19 11.88 -36.60
N ASN A 337 -20.40 12.44 -36.50
CA ASN A 337 -21.26 12.70 -37.65
C ASN A 337 -20.62 13.67 -38.65
N GLN A 338 -20.06 14.79 -38.18
CA GLN A 338 -19.36 15.77 -39.04
C GLN A 338 -18.17 15.14 -39.79
N ASN A 339 -17.37 14.31 -39.12
CA ASN A 339 -16.19 13.72 -39.76
C ASN A 339 -16.55 12.55 -40.69
N ASN A 340 -17.65 11.83 -40.43
CA ASN A 340 -18.20 10.87 -41.40
C ASN A 340 -18.77 11.58 -42.64
N GLN A 341 -19.46 12.71 -42.48
CA GLN A 341 -19.89 13.54 -43.62
C GLN A 341 -18.69 14.05 -44.44
N LYS A 342 -17.61 14.50 -43.80
CA LYS A 342 -16.37 14.90 -44.50
C LYS A 342 -15.70 13.73 -45.24
N LYS A 343 -15.72 12.51 -44.68
CA LYS A 343 -15.23 11.29 -45.36
C LYS A 343 -16.06 11.00 -46.61
N LEU A 344 -17.40 11.04 -46.51
CA LEU A 344 -18.31 10.81 -47.63
C LEU A 344 -18.14 11.86 -48.75
N ILE A 345 -18.03 13.15 -48.40
CA ILE A 345 -17.80 14.24 -49.37
C ILE A 345 -16.45 14.06 -50.09
N LYS A 346 -15.42 13.54 -49.42
CA LYS A 346 -14.13 13.23 -50.06
C LYS A 346 -14.20 12.03 -51.01
N LEU A 347 -14.99 11.01 -50.70
CA LEU A 347 -15.22 9.86 -51.59
C LEU A 347 -15.96 10.31 -52.86
N ILE A 348 -17.08 11.02 -52.70
CA ILE A 348 -17.85 11.58 -53.83
C ILE A 348 -16.95 12.45 -54.72
N LYS A 349 -16.12 13.33 -54.13
CA LYS A 349 -15.17 14.15 -54.89
C LYS A 349 -14.02 13.37 -55.53
N PHE A 350 -13.69 12.17 -55.06
CA PHE A 350 -12.72 11.32 -55.74
C PHE A 350 -13.38 10.62 -56.93
N GLU A 351 -14.61 10.12 -56.75
CA GLU A 351 -15.41 9.47 -57.78
C GLU A 351 -15.77 10.44 -58.92
N THR A 352 -16.23 11.67 -58.64
CA THR A 352 -16.48 12.68 -59.69
C THR A 352 -15.22 13.01 -60.47
N ASN A 353 -14.08 13.16 -59.79
CA ASN A 353 -12.83 13.54 -60.45
C ASN A 353 -12.18 12.38 -61.23
N GLN A 354 -12.49 11.11 -60.94
CA GLN A 354 -12.15 10.00 -61.85
C GLN A 354 -13.03 10.08 -63.10
N ASN A 355 -14.35 10.20 -62.92
CA ASN A 355 -15.30 10.28 -64.02
C ASN A 355 -15.04 11.50 -64.95
N GLU A 356 -14.64 12.65 -64.41
CA GLU A 356 -14.23 13.84 -65.19
C GLU A 356 -12.96 13.62 -66.05
N ASN A 357 -12.13 12.61 -65.73
CA ASN A 357 -10.98 12.23 -66.57
C ASN A 357 -11.32 11.11 -67.57
N GLU A 358 -12.39 10.36 -67.36
CA GLU A 358 -12.91 9.36 -68.32
C GLU A 358 -13.92 9.96 -69.31
N ILE A 359 -14.64 11.02 -68.92
CA ILE A 359 -15.65 11.71 -69.74
C ILE A 359 -15.03 12.92 -70.42
N ASN A 360 -14.34 12.67 -71.53
CA ASN A 360 -14.16 13.66 -72.60
C ASN A 360 -15.22 13.45 -73.69
N GLU A 361 -15.68 14.55 -74.28
CA GLU A 361 -16.63 14.65 -75.39
C GLU A 361 -18.09 14.21 -75.14
N ASN A 362 -18.89 15.25 -74.86
CA ASN A 362 -20.32 15.43 -75.15
C ASN A 362 -21.38 14.93 -74.14
N GLU A 363 -22.33 15.84 -73.91
CA GLU A 363 -23.58 15.72 -73.14
C GLU A 363 -23.46 15.21 -71.69
N ASN A 364 -23.71 16.08 -70.70
CA ASN A 364 -24.79 15.91 -69.70
C ASN A 364 -24.77 16.95 -68.54
N GLU A 365 -25.62 17.98 -68.61
CA GLU A 365 -26.11 18.64 -67.37
C GLU A 365 -27.21 17.81 -66.69
N ASN A 366 -28.00 17.06 -67.49
CA ASN A 366 -29.07 16.19 -66.99
C ASN A 366 -28.58 15.04 -66.10
N SER A 367 -27.42 14.44 -66.40
CA SER A 367 -26.82 13.40 -65.52
C SER A 367 -26.49 13.94 -64.13
N PHE A 368 -25.94 15.16 -64.03
CA PHE A 368 -25.58 15.75 -62.74
C PHE A 368 -26.82 16.08 -61.88
N SER A 369 -27.90 16.57 -62.51
CA SER A 369 -29.22 16.71 -61.91
C SER A 369 -29.76 15.37 -61.36
N ASN A 370 -29.71 14.32 -62.17
CA ASN A 370 -30.16 12.98 -61.76
C ASN A 370 -29.31 12.39 -60.63
N LEU A 371 -27.98 12.57 -60.66
CA LEU A 371 -27.08 12.12 -59.60
C LEU A 371 -27.35 12.83 -58.27
N LEU A 372 -27.57 14.15 -58.29
CA LEU A 372 -27.97 14.91 -57.10
C LEU A 372 -29.31 14.44 -56.52
N ASN A 373 -30.29 14.13 -57.39
CA ASN A 373 -31.57 13.56 -56.97
C ASN A 373 -31.42 12.16 -56.37
N GLN A 374 -30.60 11.28 -56.94
CA GLN A 374 -30.28 9.97 -56.35
C GLN A 374 -29.54 10.10 -55.01
N ILE A 375 -28.63 11.06 -54.86
CA ILE A 375 -27.96 11.39 -53.59
C ILE A 375 -28.96 11.93 -52.55
N SER A 376 -30.00 12.65 -52.98
CA SER A 376 -31.08 13.13 -52.10
C SER A 376 -31.99 11.98 -51.64
N GLN A 377 -32.42 11.12 -52.57
CA GLN A 377 -33.23 9.93 -52.27
C GLN A 377 -32.49 8.94 -51.37
N THR A 378 -31.21 8.65 -51.62
CA THR A 378 -30.41 7.77 -50.76
C THR A 378 -30.17 8.36 -49.37
N LYS A 379 -30.06 9.68 -49.21
CA LYS A 379 -30.08 10.33 -47.88
C LYS A 379 -31.40 10.08 -47.15
N SER A 380 -32.54 10.23 -47.82
CA SER A 380 -33.87 9.96 -47.24
C SER A 380 -34.03 8.50 -46.84
N ILE A 381 -33.64 7.57 -47.72
CA ILE A 381 -33.67 6.12 -47.46
C ILE A 381 -32.79 5.76 -46.26
N ASN A 382 -31.57 6.31 -46.19
CA ASN A 382 -30.66 6.08 -45.07
C ASN A 382 -31.20 6.65 -43.75
N GLN A 383 -31.82 7.84 -43.76
CA GLN A 383 -32.50 8.38 -42.57
C GLN A 383 -33.65 7.48 -42.09
N PHE A 384 -34.49 6.99 -43.00
CA PHE A 384 -35.56 6.06 -42.68
C PHE A 384 -35.02 4.74 -42.11
N GLN A 385 -33.99 4.14 -42.73
CA GLN A 385 -33.35 2.92 -42.23
C GLN A 385 -32.72 3.12 -40.83
N ILE A 386 -32.03 4.24 -40.60
CA ILE A 386 -31.50 4.59 -39.27
C ILE A 386 -32.62 4.71 -38.24
N GLN A 387 -33.76 5.32 -38.60
CA GLN A 387 -34.90 5.45 -37.70
C GLN A 387 -35.55 4.08 -37.39
N GLN A 388 -35.67 3.20 -38.38
CA GLN A 388 -36.13 1.81 -38.17
C GLN A 388 -35.19 1.01 -37.26
N ILE A 389 -33.86 1.15 -37.44
CA ILE A 389 -32.85 0.51 -36.58
C ILE A 389 -32.96 1.05 -35.14
N LYS A 390 -33.08 2.37 -34.96
CA LYS A 390 -33.31 2.99 -33.63
C LYS A 390 -34.56 2.43 -32.96
N ASN A 391 -35.70 2.42 -33.66
CA ASN A 391 -36.97 1.91 -33.12
C ASN A 391 -36.86 0.43 -32.72
N LYS A 392 -36.21 -0.40 -33.55
CA LYS A 392 -35.97 -1.82 -33.25
C LYS A 392 -35.06 -2.00 -32.03
N SER A 393 -34.00 -1.21 -31.89
CA SER A 393 -33.12 -1.23 -30.71
C SER A 393 -33.81 -0.76 -29.43
N ILE A 394 -34.67 0.27 -29.51
CA ILE A 394 -35.48 0.75 -28.38
C ILE A 394 -36.44 -0.35 -27.90
N SER A 395 -37.17 -1.00 -28.80
CA SER A 395 -38.04 -2.13 -28.48
C SER A 395 -37.29 -3.31 -27.83
N GLN A 396 -36.10 -3.65 -28.35
CA GLN A 396 -35.25 -4.68 -27.73
C GLN A 396 -34.75 -4.31 -26.33
N LEU A 397 -34.49 -3.04 -26.05
CA LEU A 397 -34.14 -2.56 -24.70
C LEU A 397 -35.34 -2.58 -23.76
N GLN A 398 -36.52 -2.13 -24.21
CA GLN A 398 -37.77 -2.18 -23.44
C GLN A 398 -38.10 -3.63 -23.02
N ASN A 399 -37.98 -4.59 -23.94
CA ASN A 399 -38.21 -6.01 -23.63
C ASN A 399 -37.21 -6.56 -22.59
N LYS A 400 -35.94 -6.13 -22.65
CA LYS A 400 -34.94 -6.51 -21.62
C LYS A 400 -35.22 -5.88 -20.25
N ILE A 401 -35.70 -4.64 -20.22
CA ILE A 401 -36.10 -3.96 -18.98
C ILE A 401 -37.32 -4.64 -18.36
N ALA A 402 -38.32 -5.00 -19.17
CA ALA A 402 -39.49 -5.75 -18.71
C ALA A 402 -39.11 -7.10 -18.10
N LEU A 403 -38.21 -7.85 -18.75
CA LEU A 403 -37.69 -9.13 -18.23
C LEU A 403 -36.90 -8.95 -16.93
N LEU A 404 -36.05 -7.93 -16.82
CA LEU A 404 -35.33 -7.62 -15.58
C LEU A 404 -36.28 -7.28 -14.43
N ASN A 405 -37.31 -6.47 -14.68
CA ASN A 405 -38.32 -6.14 -13.68
C ASN A 405 -39.10 -7.38 -13.23
N SER A 406 -39.49 -8.28 -14.16
CA SER A 406 -40.14 -9.54 -13.82
C SER A 406 -39.29 -10.41 -12.88
N ASN A 407 -37.99 -10.52 -13.17
CA ASN A 407 -37.06 -11.29 -12.35
C ASN A 407 -36.83 -10.65 -10.97
N ILE A 408 -36.93 -9.32 -10.87
CA ILE A 408 -36.81 -8.57 -9.61
C ILE A 408 -38.03 -8.81 -8.70
N GLU A 409 -39.26 -8.81 -9.25
CA GLU A 409 -40.45 -9.13 -8.45
C GLU A 409 -40.46 -10.61 -8.02
N GLU A 410 -40.11 -11.55 -8.92
CA GLU A 410 -39.97 -12.98 -8.57
C GLU A 410 -38.94 -13.20 -7.45
N PHE A 411 -37.84 -12.44 -7.45
CA PHE A 411 -36.83 -12.49 -6.40
C PHE A 411 -37.34 -11.95 -5.05
N LYS A 412 -38.09 -10.84 -5.05
CA LYS A 412 -38.75 -10.32 -3.84
C LYS A 412 -39.74 -11.32 -3.26
N GLU A 413 -40.58 -11.94 -4.10
CA GLU A 413 -41.54 -12.95 -3.65
C GLU A 413 -40.85 -14.17 -3.03
N LYS A 414 -39.72 -14.61 -3.57
CA LYS A 414 -39.01 -15.80 -3.08
C LYS A 414 -38.17 -15.55 -1.82
N GLU A 415 -37.50 -14.39 -1.70
CA GLU A 415 -36.60 -14.14 -0.55
C GLU A 415 -37.21 -13.25 0.56
N PHE A 416 -37.98 -12.20 0.23
CA PHE A 416 -38.48 -11.27 1.25
C PHE A 416 -39.73 -11.77 2.00
N GLN A 417 -40.65 -12.46 1.32
CA GLN A 417 -41.84 -13.05 1.96
C GLN A 417 -41.51 -14.00 3.13
N PRO A 418 -40.61 -15.00 3.01
CA PRO A 418 -40.28 -15.87 4.15
C PRO A 418 -39.54 -15.13 5.27
N LEU A 419 -38.70 -14.13 4.95
CA LEU A 419 -38.04 -13.30 5.97
C LEU A 419 -39.06 -12.50 6.79
N GLN A 420 -40.07 -11.89 6.16
CA GLN A 420 -41.12 -11.17 6.87
C GLN A 420 -42.00 -12.09 7.73
N LYS A 421 -42.37 -13.28 7.24
CA LYS A 421 -43.10 -14.27 8.04
C LYS A 421 -42.31 -14.72 9.28
N ASN A 422 -41.01 -14.96 9.14
CA ASN A 422 -40.15 -15.34 10.26
C ASN A 422 -39.98 -14.21 11.29
N GLN A 423 -39.94 -12.95 10.86
CA GLN A 423 -39.90 -11.79 11.77
C GLN A 423 -41.21 -11.61 12.55
N ILE A 424 -42.37 -11.83 11.91
CA ILE A 424 -43.67 -11.79 12.59
C ILE A 424 -43.76 -12.91 13.65
N LEU A 425 -43.41 -14.14 13.28
CA LEU A 425 -43.38 -15.27 14.22
C LEU A 425 -42.44 -15.04 15.42
N GLN A 426 -41.32 -14.33 15.23
CA GLN A 426 -40.42 -13.96 16.33
C GLN A 426 -40.97 -12.84 17.24
N LEU A 427 -41.86 -11.98 16.75
CA LEU A 427 -42.49 -10.91 17.53
C LEU A 427 -43.68 -11.39 18.36
N ASP A 428 -44.37 -12.44 17.92
CA ASP A 428 -45.44 -13.05 18.71
C ASP A 428 -44.88 -13.99 19.80
N PHE A 429 -43.78 -14.71 19.51
CA PHE A 429 -42.98 -15.44 20.51
C PHE A 429 -42.30 -14.57 21.60
N GLN A 430 -42.51 -13.25 21.58
CA GLN A 430 -42.05 -12.30 22.61
C GLN A 430 -43.22 -11.65 23.39
N LYS A 431 -44.46 -12.14 23.20
CA LYS A 431 -45.66 -11.66 23.89
C LYS A 431 -46.33 -12.72 24.79
N GLU A 432 -45.89 -13.97 24.70
CA GLU A 432 -46.18 -15.06 25.64
C GLU A 432 -45.07 -15.18 26.71
#